data_AF-A0A957Q5I6-F1
#
_entry.id   AF-A0A957Q5I6-F1
#
_cell.length_a   1.000
_cell.length_b   1.000
_cell.length_c   1.000
_cell.angle_alpha   90.00
_cell.angle_beta   90.00
_cell.angle_gamma   90.00
#
_symmetry.space_group_name_H-M   'P 1'
#
loop_
_entity.id
_entity.type
_entity.pdbx_description
1 polymer ?
#
loop_
_entity_poly.entity_id
_entity_poly.type
_entity_poly.pdbx_seq_one_letter_code
_entity_poly.pdbx_strand_id
1 'polypeptide(L)'
;DLRTITSEQGGKQVNETIEKLAQLAWDGNLKGQTLAKNSLMMPLDHCFEKVQMMQPPLDKETLRAVTITDIYSYLERIRDDGMVGQETQRKAKAFVDAFFDELWGEKYSNNRQRLLSDEKLIRSAFLFHIREILAKRSAEKMGEAKAKTQDQS
;
A
#
# COMPACT_ATOMS: atom_id res chain seq x y z
N ASP A 1 -23.28 -8.69 23.26
CA ASP A 1 -22.00 -9.40 23.46
C ASP A 1 -20.87 -8.44 23.11
N LEU A 2 -20.04 -8.06 24.09
CA LEU A 2 -18.95 -7.10 23.92
C LEU A 2 -17.84 -7.65 23.01
N ARG A 3 -17.63 -8.97 23.00
CA ARG A 3 -16.55 -9.61 22.23
C ARG A 3 -16.81 -9.52 20.73
N THR A 4 -18.05 -9.68 20.31
CA THR A 4 -18.48 -9.54 18.90
C THR A 4 -18.28 -8.12 18.39
N ILE A 5 -18.65 -7.12 19.19
CA ILE A 5 -18.48 -5.70 18.85
C ILE A 5 -16.99 -5.36 18.72
N THR A 6 -16.14 -5.84 19.64
CA THR A 6 -14.69 -5.61 19.56
C THR A 6 -14.05 -6.31 18.35
N SER A 7 -14.53 -7.51 17.96
CA SER A 7 -14.03 -8.20 16.76
C SER A 7 -14.46 -7.54 15.46
N GLU A 8 -15.71 -7.06 15.36
CA GLU A 8 -16.22 -6.35 14.18
C GLU A 8 -15.53 -4.98 14.04
N GLN A 9 -15.33 -4.27 15.14
CA GLN A 9 -14.56 -3.02 15.17
C GLN A 9 -13.09 -3.24 14.80
N GLY A 10 -12.47 -4.31 15.29
CA GLY A 10 -11.09 -4.68 14.93
C GLY A 10 -10.94 -4.97 13.43
N GLY A 11 -11.87 -5.75 12.86
CA GLY A 11 -11.87 -6.05 11.42
C GLY A 11 -12.08 -4.80 10.55
N LYS A 12 -12.98 -3.91 10.95
CA LYS A 12 -13.23 -2.64 10.24
C LYS A 12 -11.98 -1.76 10.23
N GLN A 13 -11.34 -1.57 11.38
CA GLN A 13 -10.13 -0.74 11.49
C GLN A 13 -8.96 -1.31 10.68
N VAL A 14 -8.79 -2.64 10.63
CA VAL A 14 -7.77 -3.27 9.78
C VAL A 14 -8.05 -2.95 8.31
N ASN A 15 -9.29 -3.09 7.86
CA ASN A 15 -9.66 -2.79 6.48
C ASN A 15 -9.45 -1.32 6.11
N GLU A 16 -9.79 -0.38 6.99
CA GLU A 16 -9.52 1.06 6.80
C GLU A 16 -8.01 1.35 6.66
N THR A 17 -7.17 0.70 7.45
CA THR A 17 -5.71 0.81 7.30
C THR A 17 -5.22 0.23 5.97
N ILE A 18 -5.78 -0.88 5.51
CA ILE A 18 -5.42 -1.49 4.21
C ILE A 18 -5.88 -0.59 3.05
N GLU A 19 -7.05 0.01 3.14
CA GLU A 19 -7.54 1.00 2.17
C GLU A 19 -6.62 2.22 2.11
N LYS A 20 -6.21 2.75 3.27
CA LYS A 20 -5.22 3.84 3.35
C LYS A 20 -3.89 3.46 2.69
N LEU A 21 -3.39 2.24 2.90
CA LEU A 21 -2.18 1.76 2.23
C LEU A 21 -2.36 1.73 0.71
N ALA A 22 -3.51 1.25 0.21
CA ALA A 22 -3.81 1.25 -1.21
C ALA A 22 -3.83 2.67 -1.79
N GLN A 23 -4.40 3.63 -1.07
CA GLN A 23 -4.43 5.04 -1.44
C GLN A 23 -3.02 5.65 -1.48
N LEU A 24 -2.19 5.42 -0.46
CA LEU A 24 -0.80 5.89 -0.42
C LEU A 24 0.04 5.31 -1.56
N ALA A 25 -0.12 4.01 -1.84
CA ALA A 25 0.56 3.35 -2.95
C ALA A 25 0.14 3.97 -4.29
N TRP A 26 -1.15 4.21 -4.48
CA TRP A 26 -1.68 4.81 -5.70
C TRP A 26 -1.19 6.26 -5.88
N ASP A 27 -1.33 7.11 -4.86
CA ASP A 27 -0.93 8.52 -4.92
C ASP A 27 0.58 8.68 -5.08
N GLY A 28 1.36 7.72 -4.57
CA GLY A 28 2.80 7.63 -4.77
C GLY A 28 3.24 6.98 -6.07
N ASN A 29 2.30 6.49 -6.88
CA ASN A 29 2.58 5.64 -8.03
C ASN A 29 3.54 4.48 -7.64
N LEU A 30 3.48 4.00 -6.39
CA LEU A 30 4.36 2.99 -5.83
C LEU A 30 3.98 1.62 -6.40
N LYS A 31 4.18 1.43 -7.69
CA LYS A 31 3.85 0.24 -8.45
C LYS A 31 4.84 0.06 -9.59
N GLY A 32 4.85 -1.13 -10.16
CA GLY A 32 5.54 -1.40 -11.41
C GLY A 32 5.01 -0.59 -12.60
N GLN A 33 5.62 -0.80 -13.76
CA GLN A 33 5.27 -0.09 -15.00
C GLN A 33 3.85 -0.42 -15.51
N THR A 34 3.25 -1.54 -15.08
CA THR A 34 1.93 -1.99 -15.55
C THR A 34 0.86 -1.90 -14.46
N LEU A 35 -0.39 -2.18 -14.83
CA LEU A 35 -1.52 -2.40 -13.91
C LEU A 35 -1.74 -3.89 -13.60
N ALA A 36 -0.79 -4.76 -13.95
CA ALA A 36 -0.86 -6.17 -13.59
C ALA A 36 -0.75 -6.33 -12.06
N LYS A 37 -1.36 -7.40 -11.53
CA LYS A 37 -1.38 -7.71 -10.09
C LYS A 37 -0.01 -7.53 -9.43
N ASN A 38 1.04 -8.16 -9.95
CA ASN A 38 2.37 -8.12 -9.35
C ASN A 38 2.96 -6.70 -9.35
N SER A 39 2.69 -5.90 -10.39
CA SER A 39 3.11 -4.50 -10.41
C SER A 39 2.39 -3.68 -9.34
N LEU A 40 1.11 -3.91 -9.11
CA LEU A 40 0.31 -3.20 -8.10
C LEU A 40 0.66 -3.61 -6.66
N MET A 41 1.04 -4.87 -6.46
CA MET A 41 1.37 -5.45 -5.15
C MET A 41 2.77 -5.08 -4.64
N MET A 42 3.66 -4.65 -5.53
CA MET A 42 5.09 -4.42 -5.27
C MET A 42 5.42 -3.75 -3.92
N PRO A 43 4.83 -2.63 -3.51
CA PRO A 43 5.24 -1.97 -2.26
C PRO A 43 4.83 -2.79 -1.03
N LEU A 44 3.69 -3.50 -1.11
CA LEU A 44 3.23 -4.39 -0.06
C LEU A 44 4.04 -5.69 -0.02
N ASP A 45 4.48 -6.21 -1.18
CA ASP A 45 5.40 -7.33 -1.28
C ASP A 45 6.69 -7.05 -0.50
N HIS A 46 7.33 -5.89 -0.73
CA HIS A 46 8.54 -5.49 -0.01
C HIS A 46 8.35 -5.43 1.52
N CYS A 47 7.24 -4.87 2.00
CA CYS A 47 6.96 -4.82 3.44
C CYS A 47 6.89 -6.23 4.06
N PHE A 48 6.12 -7.14 3.45
CA PHE A 48 5.98 -8.51 3.97
C PHE A 48 7.28 -9.31 3.86
N GLU A 49 8.05 -9.15 2.78
CA GLU A 49 9.37 -9.77 2.66
C GLU A 49 10.28 -9.39 3.83
N LYS A 50 10.32 -8.10 4.23
CA LYS A 50 11.13 -7.68 5.38
C LYS A 50 10.62 -8.20 6.71
N VAL A 51 9.31 -8.24 6.92
CA VAL A 51 8.71 -8.86 8.11
C VAL A 51 9.08 -10.35 8.19
N GLN A 52 9.07 -11.06 7.06
CA GLN A 52 9.48 -12.47 7.00
C GLN A 52 10.98 -12.66 7.27
N MET A 53 11.83 -11.73 6.83
CA MET A 53 13.28 -11.76 7.07
C MET A 53 13.70 -11.33 8.49
N MET A 54 12.77 -10.83 9.30
CA MET A 54 13.09 -10.35 10.65
C MET A 54 13.72 -11.44 11.52
N GLN A 55 14.97 -11.21 11.91
CA GLN A 55 15.72 -12.03 12.84
C GLN A 55 16.73 -11.16 13.60
N PRO A 56 17.04 -11.48 14.87
CA PRO A 56 18.10 -10.78 15.60
C PRO A 56 19.43 -10.80 14.83
N PRO A 57 20.23 -9.71 14.90
CA PRO A 57 20.04 -8.51 15.71
C PRO A 57 19.19 -7.41 15.03
N LEU A 58 18.58 -7.66 13.89
CA LEU A 58 17.83 -6.64 13.14
C LEU A 58 16.49 -6.32 13.82
N ASP A 59 16.27 -5.04 14.08
CA ASP A 59 15.05 -4.53 14.68
C ASP A 59 14.05 -4.01 13.64
N LYS A 60 12.87 -3.63 14.12
CA LYS A 60 11.76 -3.15 13.30
C LYS A 60 12.12 -1.86 12.53
N GLU A 61 12.85 -0.94 13.16
CA GLU A 61 13.26 0.33 12.54
C GLU A 61 14.30 0.11 11.43
N THR A 62 15.23 -0.81 11.62
CA THR A 62 16.18 -1.20 10.57
C THR A 62 15.44 -1.76 9.36
N LEU A 63 14.49 -2.67 9.58
CA LEU A 63 13.68 -3.23 8.48
C LEU A 63 12.83 -2.16 7.78
N ARG A 64 12.25 -1.22 8.53
CA ARG A 64 11.52 -0.08 7.98
C ARG A 64 12.42 0.74 7.05
N ALA A 65 13.60 1.14 7.51
CA ALA A 65 14.54 1.93 6.72
C ALA A 65 14.96 1.21 5.43
N VAL A 66 15.30 -0.08 5.52
CA VAL A 66 15.65 -0.91 4.36
C VAL A 66 14.48 -1.04 3.38
N THR A 67 13.24 -1.21 3.88
CA THR A 67 12.05 -1.31 3.01
C THR A 67 11.83 -0.03 2.20
N ILE A 68 12.00 1.14 2.82
CA ILE A 68 11.86 2.44 2.12
C ILE A 68 12.90 2.54 0.99
N THR A 69 14.15 2.21 1.29
CA THR A 69 15.25 2.21 0.32
C THR A 69 14.97 1.25 -0.83
N ASP A 70 14.56 0.01 -0.55
CA ASP A 70 14.30 -1.00 -1.56
C ASP A 70 13.17 -0.59 -2.51
N ILE A 71 12.06 -0.06 -1.99
CA ILE A 71 10.96 0.44 -2.82
C ILE A 71 11.44 1.60 -3.70
N TYR A 72 12.17 2.55 -3.12
CA TYR A 72 12.67 3.72 -3.85
C TYR A 72 13.64 3.31 -4.96
N SER A 73 14.65 2.49 -4.64
CA SER A 73 15.64 2.00 -5.61
C SER A 73 15.02 1.09 -6.68
N TYR A 74 14.02 0.29 -6.32
CA TYR A 74 13.26 -0.47 -7.31
C TYR A 74 12.61 0.47 -8.34
N LEU A 75 11.93 1.53 -7.86
CA LEU A 75 11.27 2.50 -8.72
C LEU A 75 12.24 3.31 -9.58
N GLU A 76 13.39 3.71 -9.03
CA GLU A 76 14.46 4.37 -9.82
C GLU A 76 14.92 3.49 -10.98
N ARG A 77 15.08 2.19 -10.76
CA ARG A 77 15.56 1.26 -11.78
C ARG A 77 14.56 1.05 -12.93
N ILE A 78 13.26 1.11 -12.64
CA ILE A 78 12.22 0.73 -13.62
C ILE A 78 11.53 1.94 -14.28
N ARG A 79 11.91 3.17 -13.95
CA ARG A 79 11.31 4.37 -14.51
C ARG A 79 12.33 5.16 -15.29
N ASP A 80 11.85 6.01 -16.19
CA ASP A 80 12.70 6.89 -16.96
C ASP A 80 13.38 7.92 -16.04
N ASP A 81 14.56 8.39 -16.46
CA ASP A 81 15.36 9.35 -15.73
C ASP A 81 14.56 10.61 -15.36
N GLY A 82 14.66 11.04 -14.11
CA GLY A 82 13.96 12.22 -13.59
C GLY A 82 12.49 11.98 -13.17
N MET A 83 11.93 10.79 -13.39
CA MET A 83 10.57 10.44 -12.90
C MET A 83 10.55 10.05 -11.40
N VAL A 84 11.72 9.82 -10.81
CA VAL A 84 11.89 9.47 -9.40
C VAL A 84 12.74 10.54 -8.74
N GLY A 85 12.30 10.99 -7.57
CA GLY A 85 13.00 12.01 -6.80
C GLY A 85 12.43 12.11 -5.39
N GLN A 86 12.73 13.22 -4.71
CA GLN A 86 12.41 13.43 -3.29
C GLN A 86 10.93 13.17 -2.95
N GLU A 87 10.01 13.56 -3.83
CA GLU A 87 8.58 13.32 -3.59
C GLU A 87 8.21 11.83 -3.63
N THR A 88 8.84 11.05 -4.50
CA THR A 88 8.65 9.60 -4.52
C THR A 88 9.20 8.96 -3.24
N GLN A 89 10.37 9.42 -2.78
CA GLN A 89 10.95 8.97 -1.51
C GLN A 89 10.03 9.30 -0.32
N ARG A 90 9.46 10.52 -0.26
CA ARG A 90 8.52 10.93 0.77
C ARG A 90 7.27 10.06 0.80
N LYS A 91 6.71 9.75 -0.38
CA LYS A 91 5.52 8.90 -0.50
C LYS A 91 5.81 7.43 -0.18
N ALA A 92 6.97 6.92 -0.59
CA ALA A 92 7.44 5.59 -0.19
C ALA A 92 7.58 5.49 1.34
N LYS A 93 8.19 6.50 1.96
CA LYS A 93 8.27 6.60 3.43
C LYS A 93 6.89 6.59 4.08
N ALA A 94 5.95 7.41 3.60
CA ALA A 94 4.59 7.47 4.15
C ALA A 94 3.85 6.12 4.05
N PHE A 95 4.01 5.40 2.93
CA PHE A 95 3.45 4.06 2.76
C PHE A 95 4.06 3.06 3.76
N VAL A 96 5.39 3.02 3.86
CA VAL A 96 6.08 2.09 4.76
C VAL A 96 5.78 2.41 6.22
N ASP A 97 5.74 3.69 6.60
CA ASP A 97 5.38 4.11 7.95
C ASP A 97 3.97 3.64 8.31
N ALA A 98 2.98 3.85 7.43
CA ALA A 98 1.62 3.37 7.67
C ALA A 98 1.56 1.83 7.81
N PHE A 99 2.37 1.09 7.08
CA PHE A 99 2.44 -0.37 7.23
C PHE A 99 3.04 -0.75 8.58
N PHE A 100 4.17 -0.17 8.96
CA PHE A 100 4.89 -0.55 10.16
C PHE A 100 4.22 -0.03 11.43
N ASP A 101 3.73 1.21 11.45
CA ASP A 101 3.15 1.85 12.63
C ASP A 101 1.68 1.46 12.82
N GLU A 102 0.87 1.63 11.79
CA GLU A 102 -0.58 1.46 11.93
C GLU A 102 -0.96 0.00 11.75
N LEU A 103 -0.63 -0.61 10.60
CA LEU A 103 -1.05 -1.99 10.34
C LEU A 103 -0.35 -2.94 11.31
N TRP A 104 0.97 -3.07 11.22
CA TRP A 104 1.69 -4.02 12.07
C TRP A 104 1.74 -3.57 13.53
N GLY A 105 2.07 -2.29 13.77
CA GLY A 105 2.27 -1.75 15.11
C GLY A 105 0.99 -1.70 15.92
N GLU A 106 -0.03 -1.00 15.46
CA GLU A 106 -1.28 -0.83 16.19
C GLU A 106 -2.24 -2.01 15.99
N LYS A 107 -2.65 -2.29 14.74
CA LYS A 107 -3.74 -3.25 14.48
C LYS A 107 -3.34 -4.69 14.79
N TYR A 108 -2.08 -5.02 14.57
CA TYR A 108 -1.51 -6.30 14.94
C TYR A 108 -0.71 -6.26 16.24
N SER A 109 -0.61 -5.11 16.94
CA SER A 109 0.09 -4.98 18.22
C SER A 109 1.53 -5.48 18.19
N ASN A 110 2.24 -5.21 17.08
CA ASN A 110 3.58 -5.75 16.77
C ASN A 110 3.66 -7.30 16.71
N ASN A 111 2.53 -8.01 16.70
CA ASN A 111 2.49 -9.47 16.63
C ASN A 111 2.78 -9.95 15.20
N ARG A 112 4.06 -10.22 14.94
CA ARG A 112 4.55 -10.73 13.65
C ARG A 112 3.82 -11.98 13.19
N GLN A 113 3.64 -12.97 14.08
CA GLN A 113 3.01 -14.24 13.69
C GLN A 113 1.57 -14.03 13.23
N ARG A 114 0.80 -13.21 13.95
CA ARG A 114 -0.58 -12.89 13.59
C ARG A 114 -0.66 -12.14 12.26
N LEU A 115 0.23 -11.17 12.04
CA LEU A 115 0.31 -10.44 10.78
C LEU A 115 0.59 -11.37 9.59
N LEU A 116 1.57 -12.27 9.74
CA LEU A 116 1.95 -13.22 8.68
C LEU A 116 0.87 -14.28 8.42
N SER A 117 0.15 -14.73 9.45
CA SER A 117 -1.00 -15.63 9.27
C SER A 117 -2.10 -15.01 8.40
N ASP A 118 -2.27 -13.70 8.46
CA ASP A 118 -3.30 -12.97 7.70
C ASP A 118 -2.81 -12.41 6.36
N GLU A 119 -1.53 -12.62 6.00
CA GLU A 119 -0.88 -12.01 4.84
C GLU A 119 -1.70 -12.16 3.55
N LYS A 120 -2.20 -13.36 3.26
CA LYS A 120 -2.99 -13.62 2.03
C LYS A 120 -4.29 -12.80 1.97
N LEU A 121 -4.95 -12.60 3.12
CA LEU A 121 -6.17 -11.81 3.21
C LEU A 121 -5.86 -10.33 3.06
N ILE A 122 -4.81 -9.84 3.74
CA ILE A 122 -4.34 -8.45 3.63
C ILE A 122 -4.00 -8.13 2.16
N ARG A 123 -3.25 -9.01 1.50
CA ARG A 123 -2.89 -8.86 0.07
C ARG A 123 -4.11 -8.78 -0.84
N SER A 124 -5.12 -9.61 -0.58
CA SER A 124 -6.36 -9.62 -1.36
C SER A 124 -7.16 -8.33 -1.16
N ALA A 125 -7.30 -7.86 0.08
CA ALA A 125 -8.00 -6.63 0.41
C ALA A 125 -7.29 -5.39 -0.15
N PHE A 126 -5.96 -5.34 -0.08
CA PHE A 126 -5.16 -4.27 -0.68
C PHE A 126 -5.37 -4.18 -2.19
N LEU A 127 -5.29 -5.31 -2.90
CA LEU A 127 -5.52 -5.35 -4.35
C LEU A 127 -6.95 -4.95 -4.71
N PHE A 128 -7.93 -5.35 -3.90
CA PHE A 128 -9.32 -4.94 -4.07
C PHE A 128 -9.45 -3.40 -4.00
N HIS A 129 -8.91 -2.77 -2.97
CA HIS A 129 -8.96 -1.31 -2.82
C HIS A 129 -8.24 -0.55 -3.93
N ILE A 130 -7.08 -1.03 -4.40
CA ILE A 130 -6.42 -0.43 -5.57
C ILE A 130 -7.31 -0.51 -6.82
N ARG A 131 -8.05 -1.61 -7.01
CA ARG A 131 -8.95 -1.78 -8.17
C ARG A 131 -10.17 -0.87 -8.07
N GLU A 132 -10.69 -0.63 -6.87
CA GLU A 132 -11.74 0.35 -6.64
C GLU A 132 -11.27 1.76 -7.02
N ILE A 133 -10.04 2.14 -6.61
CA ILE A 133 -9.43 3.41 -7.01
C ILE A 133 -9.33 3.51 -8.55
N LEU A 134 -8.85 2.46 -9.23
CA LEU A 134 -8.75 2.41 -10.69
C LEU A 134 -10.11 2.57 -11.38
N ALA A 135 -11.13 1.86 -10.89
CA ALA A 135 -12.48 1.93 -11.44
C ALA A 135 -13.07 3.34 -11.29
N LYS A 136 -12.92 3.95 -10.11
CA LYS A 136 -13.36 5.33 -9.85
C LYS A 136 -12.68 6.34 -10.77
N ARG A 137 -11.35 6.29 -10.90
CA ARG A 137 -10.59 7.18 -11.79
C ARG A 137 -10.96 7.01 -13.26
N SER A 138 -11.30 5.80 -13.68
CA SER A 138 -11.74 5.53 -15.05
C SER A 138 -13.11 6.13 -15.32
N ALA A 139 -14.05 6.02 -14.37
CA ALA A 139 -15.37 6.63 -14.47
C ALA A 139 -15.31 8.17 -14.49
N GLU A 140 -14.47 8.78 -13.64
CA GLU A 140 -14.24 10.24 -13.60
C GLU A 140 -13.77 10.75 -14.98
N LYS A 141 -12.74 10.12 -15.57
CA LYS A 141 -12.23 10.49 -16.89
C LYS A 141 -13.27 10.39 -18.00
N MET A 142 -14.12 9.36 -17.97
CA MET A 142 -15.20 9.21 -18.96
C MET A 142 -16.29 10.28 -18.81
N GLY A 143 -16.60 10.72 -17.59
CA GLY A 143 -17.53 11.81 -17.33
C GLY A 143 -17.02 13.15 -17.85
N GLU A 144 -15.76 13.48 -17.55
CA GLU A 144 -15.11 14.71 -18.02
C GLU A 144 -15.02 14.78 -19.56
N ALA A 145 -14.71 13.67 -20.22
CA ALA A 145 -14.66 13.61 -21.68
C ALA A 145 -16.01 13.87 -22.33
N LYS A 146 -17.11 13.39 -21.74
CA LYS A 146 -18.47 13.62 -22.24
C LYS A 146 -18.93 15.08 -22.05
N ALA A 147 -18.58 15.69 -20.92
CA ALA A 147 -18.91 17.08 -20.63
C ALA A 147 -18.24 18.07 -21.60
N LYS A 148 -16.96 17.84 -21.93
CA LYS A 148 -16.22 18.68 -22.90
C LYS A 148 -16.75 18.60 -24.32
N THR A 149 -17.32 17.47 -24.73
CA THR A 149 -17.93 17.31 -26.06
C THR A 149 -19.29 18.02 -26.18
N GLN A 150 -20.03 18.14 -25.06
CA GLN A 150 -21.32 18.84 -25.04
C GLN A 150 -21.21 20.36 -24.96
N ASP A 151 -20.13 20.90 -24.38
CA ASP A 151 -19.87 22.35 -24.27
C ASP A 151 -19.24 22.96 -25.55
N GLN A 152 -18.93 22.12 -26.55
CA GLN A 152 -18.39 22.52 -27.86
C GLN A 152 -19.40 22.32 -29.02
N SER A 153 -20.64 21.95 -28.71
CA SER A 153 -21.76 21.80 -29.66
C SER A 153 -22.82 22.87 -29.42
#